data_AF-A0A2G9RIY1-F1
#
_entry.id   AF-A0A2G9RIY1-F1
#
_cell.length_a   1.000
_cell.length_b   1.000
_cell.length_c   1.000
_cell.angle_alpha   90.00
_cell.angle_beta   90.00
_cell.angle_gamma   90.00
#
_symmetry.space_group_name_H-M   'P 1'
#
loop_
_entity.id
_entity.type
_entity.pdbx_description
1 polymer ?
#
loop_
_entity_poly.entity_id
_entity_poly.type
_entity_poly.pdbx_seq_one_letter_code
_entity_poly.pdbx_strand_id
1 'polypeptide(L)'
;DFSNGFITAEIFYWYYPEDIQLHSFDNGTSLATKLGNWSQLEKFFLKRNLNLSKELIDGTIHCKPGAAELLLQDIYVMLTNKRIKILRDNEVDFTDRNYQHKLPMVARSTATKAVKSNITLSETLAEPDIIINQQKVQAVIDLHLLQRQQERIDDPSIRSKSNVNFKEIQVKQGDRSYVSSSMTSTASSSALSTS
;
A
#
# COMPACT_ATOMS: atom_id res chain seq x y z
N ASP A 1 18.41 3.47 -6.26
CA ASP A 1 17.03 3.05 -5.93
C ASP A 1 16.79 1.69 -6.57
N PHE A 2 16.70 0.62 -5.79
CA PHE A 2 16.45 -0.73 -6.33
C PHE A 2 15.08 -0.84 -7.00
N SER A 3 14.10 -0.01 -6.59
CA SER A 3 12.76 -0.02 -7.18
C SER A 3 12.73 0.34 -8.66
N ASN A 4 13.72 1.11 -9.15
CA ASN A 4 13.82 1.45 -10.58
C ASN A 4 14.26 0.27 -11.45
N GLY A 5 15.01 -0.69 -10.91
CA GLY A 5 15.54 -1.83 -11.68
C GLY A 5 16.84 -1.56 -12.46
N PHE A 6 17.25 -0.31 -12.69
CA PHE A 6 18.52 0.00 -13.38
C PHE A 6 19.74 -0.62 -12.68
N ILE A 7 19.84 -0.46 -11.35
CA ILE A 7 20.94 -1.06 -10.56
C ILE A 7 20.91 -2.59 -10.67
N THR A 8 19.71 -3.19 -10.64
CA THR A 8 19.55 -4.63 -10.85
C THR A 8 20.08 -5.04 -12.23
N ALA A 9 19.72 -4.31 -13.28
CA ALA A 9 20.22 -4.54 -14.63
C ALA A 9 21.75 -4.40 -14.72
N GLU A 10 22.32 -3.38 -14.07
CA GLU A 10 23.77 -3.19 -13.99
C GLU A 10 24.46 -4.38 -13.33
N ILE A 11 23.94 -4.89 -12.20
CA ILE A 11 24.47 -6.09 -11.55
C ILE A 11 24.50 -7.26 -12.53
N PHE A 12 23.40 -7.55 -13.21
CA PHE A 12 23.34 -8.67 -14.14
C PHE A 12 24.16 -8.44 -15.42
N TYR A 13 24.37 -7.20 -15.85
CA TYR A 13 25.20 -6.86 -17.01
C TYR A 13 26.65 -7.33 -16.83
N TRP A 14 27.19 -7.30 -15.60
CA TRP A 14 28.53 -7.84 -15.30
C TRP A 14 28.65 -9.35 -15.53
N TYR A 15 27.54 -10.10 -15.43
CA TYR A 15 27.52 -11.55 -15.60
C TYR A 15 27.01 -11.96 -16.99
N TYR A 16 26.15 -11.15 -17.59
CA TYR A 16 25.45 -11.43 -18.86
C TYR A 16 25.46 -10.20 -19.79
N PRO A 17 26.64 -9.70 -20.20
CA PRO A 17 26.76 -8.46 -20.97
C PRO A 17 26.05 -8.53 -22.34
N GLU A 18 25.96 -9.72 -22.92
CA GLU A 18 25.32 -9.96 -24.22
C GLU A 18 23.78 -9.97 -24.17
N ASP A 19 23.18 -10.16 -22.99
CA ASP A 19 21.72 -10.22 -22.85
C ASP A 19 21.10 -8.95 -22.29
N ILE A 20 21.91 -8.08 -21.69
CA ILE A 20 21.44 -6.86 -21.05
C ILE A 20 21.96 -5.66 -21.82
N GLN A 21 21.03 -4.93 -22.41
CA GLN A 21 21.29 -3.69 -23.13
C GLN A 21 21.15 -2.52 -22.16
N LEU A 22 22.21 -2.17 -21.42
CA LEU A 22 22.09 -1.14 -20.36
C LEU A 22 21.56 0.22 -20.85
N HIS A 23 21.80 0.56 -22.12
CA HIS A 23 21.30 1.79 -22.75
C HIS A 23 19.78 1.81 -22.98
N SER A 24 19.08 0.66 -22.91
CA SER A 24 17.62 0.59 -23.00
C SER A 24 16.92 0.77 -21.64
N PHE A 25 17.69 0.85 -20.56
CA PHE A 25 17.17 1.10 -19.22
C PHE A 25 17.23 2.59 -18.89
N ASP A 26 16.16 3.10 -18.29
CA ASP A 26 16.01 4.52 -17.94
C ASP A 26 16.13 4.72 -16.42
N ASN A 27 16.93 5.72 -16.00
CA ASN A 27 17.14 6.06 -14.59
C ASN A 27 16.06 7.03 -14.04
N GLY A 28 14.97 7.25 -14.79
CA GLY A 28 13.82 8.04 -14.37
C GLY A 28 13.10 7.45 -13.14
N THR A 29 12.43 8.31 -12.37
CA THR A 29 11.77 7.93 -11.11
C THR A 29 10.29 7.58 -11.26
N SER A 30 9.73 7.73 -12.47
CA SER A 30 8.31 7.51 -12.75
C SER A 30 7.92 6.03 -12.63
N LEU A 31 6.70 5.74 -12.17
CA LEU A 31 6.22 4.35 -12.08
C LEU A 31 6.27 3.62 -13.43
N ALA A 32 5.93 4.32 -14.52
CA ALA A 32 6.01 3.76 -15.87
C ALA A 32 7.45 3.36 -16.24
N THR A 33 8.44 4.20 -15.90
CA THR A 33 9.87 3.88 -16.08
C THR A 33 10.25 2.63 -15.29
N LYS A 34 9.86 2.55 -14.01
CA LYS A 34 10.14 1.37 -13.17
C LYS A 34 9.55 0.10 -13.78
N LEU A 35 8.25 0.11 -14.10
CA LEU A 35 7.56 -1.04 -14.72
C LEU A 35 8.20 -1.44 -16.05
N GLY A 36 8.60 -0.47 -16.89
CA GLY A 36 9.29 -0.73 -18.15
C GLY A 36 10.63 -1.42 -17.96
N ASN A 37 11.46 -0.92 -17.05
CA ASN A 37 12.76 -1.54 -16.71
C ASN A 37 12.58 -2.96 -16.17
N TRP A 38 11.63 -3.16 -15.25
CA TRP A 38 11.38 -4.47 -14.66
C TRP A 38 10.81 -5.47 -15.66
N SER A 39 9.97 -5.04 -16.61
CA SER A 39 9.51 -5.89 -17.72
C SER A 39 10.67 -6.39 -18.59
N GLN A 40 11.71 -5.57 -18.81
CA GLN A 40 12.92 -5.99 -19.52
C GLN A 40 13.71 -7.03 -18.71
N LEU A 41 13.86 -6.81 -17.40
CA LEU A 41 14.52 -7.77 -16.49
C LEU A 41 13.77 -9.10 -16.41
N GLU A 42 12.44 -9.09 -16.31
CA GLU A 42 11.64 -10.33 -16.27
C GLU A 42 11.82 -11.17 -17.53
N LYS A 43 11.86 -10.55 -18.71
CA LYS A 43 12.17 -11.26 -19.97
C LYS A 43 13.56 -11.86 -19.96
N PHE A 44 14.53 -11.14 -19.43
CA PHE A 44 15.90 -11.63 -19.25
C PHE A 44 15.96 -12.82 -18.29
N PHE A 45 15.28 -12.75 -17.13
CA PHE A 45 15.22 -13.84 -16.16
C PHE A 45 14.61 -15.10 -16.75
N LEU A 46 13.50 -14.96 -17.51
CA LEU A 46 12.89 -16.07 -18.24
C LEU A 46 13.86 -16.68 -19.26
N LYS A 47 14.55 -15.85 -20.05
CA LYS A 47 15.53 -16.32 -21.06
C LYS A 47 16.67 -17.13 -20.44
N ARG A 48 17.12 -16.75 -19.24
CA ARG A 48 18.24 -17.38 -18.53
C ARG A 48 17.82 -18.44 -17.50
N ASN A 49 16.52 -18.77 -17.41
CA ASN A 49 15.95 -19.68 -16.40
C ASN A 49 16.30 -19.28 -14.95
N LEU A 50 16.32 -17.98 -14.69
CA LEU A 50 16.57 -17.41 -13.36
C LEU A 50 15.24 -17.28 -12.64
N ASN A 51 15.09 -17.98 -11.51
CA ASN A 51 13.85 -18.01 -10.75
C ASN A 51 13.87 -16.93 -9.66
N LEU A 52 13.29 -15.77 -9.94
CA LEU A 52 12.97 -14.75 -8.94
C LEU A 52 11.46 -14.72 -8.70
N SER A 53 11.04 -14.60 -7.45
CA SER A 53 9.61 -14.51 -7.11
C SER A 53 9.02 -13.23 -7.69
N LYS A 54 7.88 -13.35 -8.39
CA LYS A 54 7.15 -12.19 -8.90
C LYS A 54 6.72 -11.25 -7.78
N GLU A 55 6.32 -11.82 -6.64
CA GLU A 55 5.92 -11.05 -5.46
C GLU A 55 7.08 -10.20 -4.91
N LEU A 56 8.30 -10.73 -4.97
CA LEU A 56 9.51 -10.03 -4.54
C LEU A 56 9.91 -8.89 -5.49
N ILE A 57 9.75 -9.11 -6.80
CA ILE A 57 9.93 -8.09 -7.82
C ILE A 57 8.90 -6.97 -7.61
N ASP A 58 7.62 -7.32 -7.51
CA ASP A 58 6.51 -6.39 -7.30
C ASP A 58 6.70 -5.58 -6.00
N GLY A 59 7.02 -6.27 -4.91
CA GLY A 59 7.36 -5.63 -3.65
C GLY A 59 8.54 -4.67 -3.76
N THR A 60 9.55 -4.98 -4.58
CA THR A 60 10.68 -4.09 -4.81
C THR A 60 10.29 -2.86 -5.63
N ILE A 61 9.51 -3.02 -6.71
CA ILE A 61 8.98 -1.92 -7.54
C ILE A 61 8.20 -0.93 -6.68
N HIS A 62 7.40 -1.46 -5.76
CA HIS A 62 6.51 -0.71 -4.89
C HIS A 62 7.12 -0.30 -3.55
N CYS A 63 8.44 -0.48 -3.38
CA CYS A 63 9.17 -0.11 -2.17
C CYS A 63 8.58 -0.72 -0.88
N LYS A 64 8.08 -1.95 -0.94
CA LYS A 64 7.66 -2.70 0.24
C LYS A 64 8.85 -2.87 1.20
N PRO A 65 8.65 -2.70 2.52
CA PRO A 65 9.71 -2.89 3.49
C PRO A 65 10.35 -4.29 3.37
N GLY A 66 11.68 -4.33 3.30
CA GLY A 66 12.45 -5.58 3.20
C GLY A 66 12.50 -6.22 1.81
N ALA A 67 11.68 -5.81 0.84
CA ALA A 67 11.66 -6.43 -0.49
C ALA A 67 12.98 -6.27 -1.25
N ALA A 68 13.52 -5.04 -1.32
CA ALA A 68 14.79 -4.79 -2.00
C ALA A 68 15.97 -5.55 -1.35
N GLU A 69 15.95 -5.70 -0.02
CA GLU A 69 16.99 -6.43 0.71
C GLU A 69 16.92 -7.92 0.39
N LEU A 70 15.73 -8.52 0.45
CA LEU A 70 15.52 -9.92 0.12
C LEU A 70 15.84 -10.22 -1.35
N LEU A 71 15.46 -9.32 -2.26
CA LEU A 71 15.81 -9.41 -3.67
C LEU A 71 17.33 -9.45 -3.87
N LEU A 72 18.06 -8.55 -3.21
CA LEU A 72 19.51 -8.50 -3.32
C LEU A 72 20.16 -9.77 -2.76
N GLN A 73 19.63 -10.32 -1.67
CA GLN A 73 20.08 -11.61 -1.14
C GLN A 73 19.85 -12.74 -2.15
N ASP A 74 18.67 -12.80 -2.78
CA ASP A 74 18.34 -13.80 -3.80
C ASP A 74 19.25 -13.67 -5.03
N ILE A 75 19.47 -12.45 -5.54
CA ILE A 75 20.40 -12.18 -6.64
C ILE A 75 21.83 -12.59 -6.28
N TYR A 76 22.29 -12.28 -5.06
CA TYR A 76 23.63 -12.65 -4.61
C TYR A 76 23.82 -14.17 -4.59
N VAL A 77 22.88 -14.90 -3.98
CA VAL A 77 22.92 -16.37 -3.92
C VAL A 77 22.87 -16.95 -5.33
N MET A 78 22.01 -16.41 -6.19
CA MET A 78 21.83 -16.83 -7.57
C MET A 78 23.09 -16.66 -8.42
N LEU A 79 23.78 -15.52 -8.31
CA LEU A 79 24.95 -15.21 -9.13
C LEU A 79 26.26 -15.84 -8.59
N THR A 80 26.37 -16.01 -7.28
CA THR A 80 27.63 -16.47 -6.64
C THR A 80 27.60 -17.92 -6.17
N ASN A 81 26.42 -18.56 -6.13
CA ASN A 81 26.19 -19.88 -5.53
C ASN A 81 26.64 -19.99 -4.06
N LYS A 82 26.84 -18.86 -3.36
CA LYS A 82 27.21 -18.84 -1.94
C LYS A 82 25.96 -18.86 -1.07
N ARG A 83 26.00 -19.63 0.02
CA ARG A 83 24.92 -19.68 1.01
C ARG A 83 24.99 -18.46 1.93
N ILE A 84 23.90 -17.70 2.02
CA ILE A 84 23.70 -16.72 3.09
C ILE A 84 23.06 -17.48 4.26
N LYS A 85 23.59 -17.35 5.49
CA LYS A 85 23.07 -18.04 6.69
C LYS A 85 21.65 -17.57 7.11
N ILE A 86 21.16 -16.48 6.52
CA ILE A 86 19.92 -15.79 6.88
C ILE A 86 18.70 -16.35 6.11
N LEU A 87 18.85 -17.45 5.36
CA LEU A 87 17.82 -17.95 4.45
C LEU A 87 16.53 -18.42 5.18
N ARG A 88 15.56 -17.50 5.21
CA ARG A 88 14.10 -17.70 5.12
C ARG A 88 13.47 -18.73 6.07
N ASP A 89 13.46 -18.45 7.37
CA ASP A 89 12.56 -19.18 8.29
C ASP A 89 11.11 -18.63 8.29
N ASN A 90 10.83 -17.53 7.60
CA ASN A 90 9.49 -16.92 7.59
C ASN A 90 8.95 -16.75 6.17
N GLU A 91 7.69 -17.10 5.97
CA GLU A 91 6.93 -16.68 4.79
C GLU A 91 6.96 -15.15 4.70
N VAL A 92 7.40 -14.64 3.54
CA VAL A 92 7.48 -13.21 3.28
C VAL A 92 6.13 -12.80 2.73
N ASP A 93 5.29 -12.18 3.56
CA ASP A 93 3.94 -11.75 3.16
C ASP A 93 3.88 -10.26 2.73
N PHE A 94 5.02 -9.55 2.70
CA PHE A 94 5.17 -8.10 2.46
C PHE A 94 4.14 -7.22 3.19
N THR A 95 3.54 -7.75 4.25
CA THR A 95 2.56 -7.06 5.07
C THR A 95 3.20 -6.55 6.35
N ASP A 96 2.50 -5.67 7.05
CA ASP A 96 2.90 -5.25 8.39
C ASP A 96 2.54 -6.28 9.48
N ARG A 97 1.99 -7.46 9.13
CA ARG A 97 1.50 -8.48 10.07
C ARG A 97 2.53 -8.84 11.14
N ASN A 98 3.74 -9.22 10.74
CA ASN A 98 4.81 -9.61 11.67
C ASN A 98 5.16 -8.50 12.65
N TYR A 99 5.09 -7.25 12.22
CA TYR A 99 5.28 -6.09 13.10
C TYR A 99 4.07 -5.92 14.05
N GLN A 100 2.85 -6.02 13.55
CA GLN A 100 1.63 -5.91 14.36
C GLN A 100 1.54 -6.99 15.46
N HIS A 101 1.94 -8.23 15.18
CA HIS A 101 1.92 -9.31 16.17
C HIS A 101 2.87 -9.07 17.36
N LYS A 102 3.97 -8.33 17.15
CA LYS A 102 4.92 -7.97 18.22
C LYS A 102 4.41 -6.84 19.11
N LEU A 103 3.38 -6.11 18.68
CA LEU A 103 2.80 -5.01 19.43
C LEU A 103 1.71 -5.48 20.40
N PRO A 104 1.59 -4.84 21.58
CA PRO A 104 0.45 -5.05 22.47
C PRO A 104 -0.85 -4.58 21.78
N MET A 105 -1.98 -5.18 22.17
CA MET A 105 -3.29 -4.98 21.51
C MET A 105 -3.65 -3.49 21.32
N VAL A 106 -3.38 -2.66 22.33
CA VAL A 106 -3.71 -1.22 22.32
C VAL A 106 -2.84 -0.39 21.37
N ALA A 107 -1.68 -0.89 20.94
CA ALA A 107 -0.74 -0.20 20.07
C ALA A 107 -0.79 -0.67 18.60
N ARG A 108 -1.59 -1.70 18.30
CA ARG A 108 -1.78 -2.21 16.94
C ARG A 108 -2.47 -1.19 16.04
N SER A 109 -2.26 -1.32 14.74
CA SER A 109 -2.81 -0.41 13.73
C SER A 109 -4.34 -0.33 13.79
N THR A 110 -4.88 0.84 13.48
CA THR A 110 -6.31 0.97 13.13
C THR A 110 -6.53 0.48 11.69
N ALA A 111 -7.78 0.17 11.31
CA ALA A 111 -8.11 -0.28 9.95
C ALA A 111 -7.55 0.66 8.86
N THR A 112 -7.70 1.98 9.02
CA THR A 112 -7.13 2.96 8.08
C THR A 112 -5.62 2.88 7.99
N LYS A 113 -4.93 2.67 9.13
CA LYS A 113 -3.48 2.53 9.15
C LYS A 113 -3.05 1.21 8.53
N ALA A 114 -3.79 0.13 8.74
CA ALA A 114 -3.54 -1.17 8.12
C ALA A 114 -3.65 -1.12 6.59
N VAL A 115 -4.67 -0.46 6.04
CA VAL A 115 -4.78 -0.26 4.59
C VAL A 115 -3.57 0.53 4.07
N LYS A 116 -3.21 1.64 4.73
CA LYS A 116 -2.10 2.50 4.31
C LYS A 116 -0.72 1.84 4.43
N SER A 117 -0.51 0.94 5.39
CA SER A 117 0.76 0.22 5.55
C SER A 117 0.90 -0.96 4.59
N ASN A 118 -0.21 -1.56 4.16
CA ASN A 118 -0.20 -2.75 3.31
C ASN A 118 -0.44 -2.48 1.83
N ILE A 119 -0.98 -1.31 1.45
CA ILE A 119 -1.22 -0.95 0.04
C ILE A 119 -0.56 0.40 -0.22
N THR A 120 0.40 0.40 -1.14
CA THR A 120 1.09 1.61 -1.61
C THR A 120 0.30 2.26 -2.75
N LEU A 121 0.43 3.59 -2.87
CA LEU A 121 -0.19 4.33 -3.97
C LEU A 121 0.28 3.81 -5.33
N SER A 122 1.55 3.40 -5.44
CA SER A 122 2.09 2.85 -6.68
C SER A 122 1.45 1.52 -7.10
N GLU A 123 1.03 0.67 -6.16
CA GLU A 123 0.31 -0.57 -6.48
C GLU A 123 -1.07 -0.26 -7.07
N THR A 124 -1.79 0.69 -6.46
CA THR A 124 -3.10 1.13 -6.97
C THR A 124 -2.98 1.75 -8.37
N LEU A 125 -1.91 2.49 -8.64
CA LEU A 125 -1.68 3.11 -9.95
C LEU A 125 -1.19 2.11 -11.01
N ALA A 126 -0.49 1.04 -10.61
CA ALA A 126 -0.02 0.01 -11.52
C ALA A 126 -1.16 -0.93 -11.96
N GLU A 127 -2.16 -1.13 -11.11
CA GLU A 127 -3.36 -1.90 -11.43
C GLU A 127 -4.47 -0.98 -11.94
N PRO A 128 -4.79 -0.97 -13.25
CA PRO A 128 -5.83 -0.12 -13.79
C PRO A 128 -7.25 -0.58 -13.41
N ASP A 129 -7.43 -1.85 -13.04
CA ASP A 129 -8.74 -2.38 -12.67
C ASP A 129 -9.14 -1.93 -11.26
N ILE A 130 -10.16 -1.08 -11.21
CA ILE A 130 -10.74 -0.54 -9.98
C ILE A 130 -11.30 -1.67 -9.11
N ILE A 131 -11.88 -2.71 -9.70
CA ILE A 131 -12.48 -3.83 -8.97
C ILE A 131 -11.40 -4.62 -8.24
N ILE A 132 -10.28 -4.90 -8.92
CA ILE A 132 -9.15 -5.60 -8.31
C ILE A 132 -8.56 -4.77 -7.15
N ASN A 133 -8.38 -3.46 -7.35
CA ASN A 133 -7.91 -2.58 -6.28
C ASN A 133 -8.87 -2.54 -5.09
N GLN A 134 -10.18 -2.51 -5.33
CA GLN A 134 -11.19 -2.58 -4.27
C GLN A 134 -11.10 -3.91 -3.51
N GLN A 135 -10.94 -5.03 -4.22
CA GLN A 135 -10.79 -6.35 -3.61
C GLN A 135 -9.53 -6.44 -2.75
N LYS A 136 -8.39 -5.89 -3.20
CA LYS A 136 -7.15 -5.80 -2.41
C LYS A 136 -7.36 -5.03 -1.11
N VAL A 137 -8.02 -3.86 -1.19
CA VAL A 137 -8.34 -3.06 0.00
C VAL A 137 -9.27 -3.82 0.94
N GLN A 138 -10.32 -4.46 0.40
CA GLN A 138 -11.27 -5.23 1.20
C GLN A 138 -10.59 -6.39 1.92
N ALA A 139 -9.68 -7.11 1.26
CA ALA A 139 -8.93 -8.20 1.86
C ALA A 139 -8.11 -7.73 3.09
N VAL A 140 -7.49 -6.54 3.02
CA VAL A 140 -6.76 -5.97 4.16
C VAL A 140 -7.71 -5.60 5.30
N ILE A 141 -8.89 -5.06 4.99
CA ILE A 141 -9.91 -4.73 6.00
C ILE A 141 -10.41 -6.01 6.67
N ASP A 142 -10.75 -7.03 5.90
CA ASP A 142 -11.26 -8.30 6.42
C ASP A 142 -10.23 -8.98 7.31
N LEU A 143 -8.97 -9.03 6.88
CA LEU A 143 -7.87 -9.55 7.69
C LEU A 143 -7.71 -8.78 9.01
N HIS A 144 -7.78 -7.44 8.96
CA HIS A 144 -7.71 -6.60 10.16
C HIS A 144 -8.87 -6.89 11.12
N LEU A 145 -10.10 -7.04 10.61
CA LEU A 145 -11.28 -7.34 11.41
C LEU A 145 -11.18 -8.72 12.09
N LEU A 146 -10.70 -9.73 11.36
CA LEU A 146 -10.43 -11.07 11.90
C LEU A 146 -9.40 -11.01 13.03
N GLN A 147 -8.30 -10.27 12.84
CA GLN A 147 -7.29 -10.08 13.88
C GLN A 147 -7.89 -9.41 15.13
N ARG A 148 -8.69 -8.35 14.96
CA ARG A 148 -9.41 -7.68 16.07
C ARG A 148 -10.42 -8.58 16.76
N GLN A 149 -11.02 -9.54 16.05
CA GLN A 149 -11.92 -10.52 16.64
C GLN A 149 -11.15 -11.53 17.48
N GLN A 150 -10.05 -12.07 16.95
CA GLN A 150 -9.21 -13.02 17.68
C GLN A 150 -8.67 -12.40 18.97
N GLU A 151 -8.19 -11.16 18.92
CA GLU A 151 -7.72 -10.44 20.12
C GLU A 151 -8.79 -10.30 21.21
N ARG A 152 -10.08 -10.18 20.85
CA ARG A 152 -11.18 -10.13 21.83
C ARG A 152 -11.43 -11.47 22.50
N ILE A 153 -11.13 -12.57 21.79
CA ILE A 153 -11.24 -13.93 22.33
C ILE A 153 -10.06 -14.18 23.27
N ASP A 154 -8.87 -13.76 22.87
CA ASP A 154 -7.62 -13.98 23.63
C ASP A 154 -7.56 -13.14 24.91
N ASP A 155 -8.05 -11.90 24.89
CA ASP A 155 -8.12 -11.03 26.07
C ASP A 155 -9.48 -10.29 26.19
N PRO A 156 -10.49 -10.94 26.80
CA PRO A 156 -11.81 -10.35 26.99
C PRO A 156 -11.83 -9.21 28.03
N SER A 157 -10.81 -9.09 28.87
CA SER A 157 -10.78 -8.17 30.01
C SER A 157 -10.52 -6.71 29.61
N ILE A 158 -9.79 -6.47 28.50
CA ILE A 158 -9.36 -5.12 28.12
C ILE A 158 -10.55 -4.20 27.76
N ARG A 159 -11.68 -4.76 27.30
CA ARG A 159 -12.90 -3.99 26.98
C ARG A 159 -13.99 -4.08 28.04
N SER A 160 -13.85 -4.89 29.08
CA SER A 160 -14.82 -4.93 30.18
C SER A 160 -14.62 -3.75 31.14
N LYS A 161 -14.73 -2.51 30.65
CA LYS A 161 -14.98 -1.38 31.55
C LYS A 161 -16.47 -1.38 31.87
N SER A 162 -16.83 -2.10 32.91
CA SER A 162 -18.21 -2.14 33.45
C SER A 162 -18.73 -0.78 33.92
N ASN A 163 -17.88 0.26 34.04
CA ASN A 163 -18.25 1.58 34.53
C ASN A 163 -17.56 2.72 33.77
N VAL A 164 -17.93 2.97 32.50
CA VAL A 164 -17.61 4.25 31.84
C VAL A 164 -18.75 5.22 32.13
N ASN A 165 -18.55 6.14 33.06
CA ASN A 165 -19.51 7.21 33.33
C ASN A 165 -19.35 8.31 32.26
N PHE A 166 -20.29 8.39 31.32
CA PHE A 166 -20.34 9.45 30.33
C PHE A 166 -20.98 10.69 30.97
N LYS A 167 -20.17 11.70 31.26
CA LYS A 167 -20.69 13.02 31.60
C LYS A 167 -21.11 13.72 30.32
N GLU A 168 -22.41 13.92 30.14
CA GLU A 168 -22.97 14.73 29.07
C GLU A 168 -22.54 16.20 29.26
N ILE A 169 -21.88 16.77 28.25
CA ILE A 169 -21.46 18.17 28.26
C ILE A 169 -22.60 19.00 27.67
N GLN A 170 -23.29 19.76 28.52
CA GLN A 170 -24.30 20.73 28.08
C GLN A 170 -23.61 21.94 27.44
N VAL A 171 -23.65 22.04 26.11
CA VAL A 171 -23.10 23.17 25.35
C VAL A 171 -24.10 24.32 25.41
N LYS A 172 -23.76 25.42 26.09
CA LYS A 172 -24.56 26.65 26.03
C LYS A 172 -24.49 27.23 24.62
N GLN A 173 -25.63 27.28 23.93
CA GLN A 173 -25.76 28.08 22.70
C GLN A 173 -25.60 29.56 23.08
N GLY A 174 -24.56 30.21 22.53
CA GLY A 174 -24.43 31.65 22.61
C GLY A 174 -25.35 32.33 21.60
N ASP A 175 -26.05 33.37 22.03
CA ASP A 175 -27.00 34.12 21.19
C ASP A 175 -26.32 34.67 19.93
N ARG A 176 -26.79 34.22 18.77
CA ARG A 176 -26.38 34.72 17.45
C ARG A 176 -27.44 35.70 16.95
N SER A 177 -27.36 36.96 17.36
CA SER A 177 -28.16 38.04 16.76
C SER A 177 -27.65 38.35 15.36
N TYR A 178 -28.31 37.81 14.33
CA TYR A 178 -28.08 38.20 12.94
C TYR A 178 -28.84 39.50 12.63
N VAL A 179 -28.12 40.50 12.11
CA VAL A 179 -28.69 41.72 11.56
C VAL A 179 -29.47 41.36 10.28
N SER A 180 -30.77 41.65 10.28
CA SER A 180 -31.67 41.45 9.12
C SER A 180 -31.49 42.60 8.13
N SER A 181 -30.92 42.30 6.96
CA SER A 181 -30.98 43.19 5.78
C SER A 181 -32.08 42.70 4.85
N SER A 182 -33.18 43.44 4.79
CA SER A 182 -34.34 43.17 3.94
C SER A 182 -34.00 43.37 2.45
N MET A 183 -34.28 42.38 1.60
CA MET A 183 -34.36 42.57 0.14
C MET A 183 -35.82 42.49 -0.30
N THR A 184 -36.33 43.61 -0.81
CA THR A 184 -37.65 43.76 -1.42
C THR A 184 -37.69 43.10 -2.79
N SER A 185 -38.60 42.14 -3.00
CA SER A 185 -38.90 41.52 -4.29
C SER A 185 -40.02 42.29 -5.01
N THR A 186 -39.69 42.91 -6.15
CA THR A 186 -40.68 43.50 -7.06
C THR A 186 -41.19 42.41 -8.02
N ALA A 187 -42.49 42.14 -7.97
CA ALA A 187 -43.17 41.19 -8.85
C ALA A 187 -43.57 41.88 -10.17
N SER A 188 -43.18 41.30 -11.31
CA SER A 188 -43.70 41.64 -12.63
C SER A 188 -44.61 40.52 -13.11
N SER A 189 -45.90 40.84 -13.21
CA SER A 189 -46.97 39.97 -13.70
C SER A 189 -47.05 40.04 -15.23
N SER A 190 -47.00 38.91 -15.91
CA SER A 190 -47.40 38.79 -17.32
C SER A 190 -48.59 37.83 -17.41
N ALA A 191 -49.78 38.42 -17.57
CA ALA A 191 -51.02 37.71 -17.82
C ALA A 191 -51.10 37.26 -19.28
N LEU A 192 -51.38 35.97 -19.46
CA LEU A 192 -51.82 35.37 -20.71
C LEU A 192 -53.34 35.58 -20.83
N SER A 193 -53.83 36.12 -21.93
CA SER A 193 -55.23 35.90 -22.33
C SER A 193 -55.37 35.93 -23.85
N THR A 194 -55.88 34.82 -24.37
CA THR A 194 -56.32 34.57 -25.73
C THR A 194 -57.73 35.11 -25.98
N SER A 195 -57.98 35.43 -27.26
CA SER A 195 -59.27 35.74 -27.93
C SER A 195 -59.79 37.17 -27.84
#